data_AF-A0A954S0T5-F1
#
_entry.id   AF-A0A954S0T5-F1
#
_cell.length_a   1.000
_cell.length_b   1.000
_cell.length_c   1.000
_cell.angle_alpha   90.00
_cell.angle_beta   90.00
_cell.angle_gamma   90.00
#
_symmetry.space_group_name_H-M   'P 1'
#
loop_
_entity.id
_entity.type
_entity.pdbx_description
1 polymer ?
#
loop_
_entity_poly.entity_id
_entity_poly.type
_entity_poly.pdbx_seq_one_letter_code
_entity_poly.pdbx_strand_id
1 'polypeptide(L)'
;MATNKEIDADEFRAALATAAEEILGTQIEPGSLADRLLRQGREEGQRRGELIGRLQLLSELLGEPCSADIGNMSLEELQALAQDLQLRLARRR
;
A
#
# COMPACT_ATOMS: atom_id res chain seq x y z
N MET A 1 5.74 -22.41 -5.36
CA MET A 1 4.92 -22.52 -4.13
C MET A 1 4.81 -21.13 -3.54
N ALA A 2 3.64 -20.49 -3.62
CA ALA A 2 3.44 -19.15 -3.08
C ALA A 2 2.89 -19.28 -1.66
N THR A 3 3.73 -19.05 -0.65
CA THR A 3 3.31 -18.92 0.74
C THR A 3 2.72 -17.53 0.95
N ASN A 4 1.44 -17.36 0.57
CA ASN A 4 0.60 -16.36 1.20
C ASN A 4 0.29 -16.87 2.62
N LYS A 5 1.22 -16.62 3.55
CA LYS A 5 0.86 -16.64 4.97
C LYS A 5 0.16 -15.31 5.23
N GLU A 6 -1.14 -15.36 5.42
CA GLU A 6 -1.87 -14.30 6.12
C GLU A 6 -1.23 -14.21 7.51
N ILE A 7 -0.25 -13.33 7.66
CA ILE A 7 0.36 -13.06 8.96
C ILE A 7 -0.71 -12.36 9.77
N ASP A 8 -1.14 -12.99 10.86
CA ASP A 8 -2.11 -12.41 11.76
C ASP A 8 -1.55 -11.11 12.36
N ALA A 9 -2.42 -10.15 12.67
CA ALA A 9 -2.02 -8.84 13.18
C ALA A 9 -1.19 -8.96 14.46
N ASP A 10 -1.42 -10.02 15.24
CA ASP A 10 -0.67 -10.34 16.45
C ASP A 10 0.69 -10.97 16.17
N GLU A 11 0.81 -11.83 15.15
CA GLU A 11 2.11 -12.38 14.71
C GLU A 11 3.02 -11.27 14.15
N PHE A 12 2.44 -10.29 13.45
CA PHE A 12 3.21 -9.15 12.95
C PHE A 12 3.65 -8.21 14.08
N ARG A 13 2.82 -8.00 15.10
CA ARG A 13 3.21 -7.24 16.30
C ARG A 13 4.34 -7.92 17.03
N ALA A 14 4.29 -9.24 17.17
CA ALA A 14 5.35 -10.02 17.77
C ALA A 14 6.66 -9.87 16.98
N ALA A 15 6.62 -10.06 15.65
CA ALA A 15 7.79 -9.92 14.78
C ALA A 15 8.39 -8.51 14.78
N LEU A 16 7.56 -7.47 14.87
CA LEU A 16 8.04 -6.08 15.00
C LEU A 16 8.62 -5.78 16.37
N ALA A 17 8.05 -6.33 17.45
CA ALA A 17 8.65 -6.21 18.77
C ALA A 17 10.04 -6.87 18.80
N THR A 18 10.19 -8.03 18.16
CA THR A 18 11.49 -8.71 18.05
C THR A 18 12.47 -7.91 17.21
N ALA A 19 12.03 -7.43 16.04
CA ALA A 19 12.87 -6.62 15.16
C ALA A 19 13.23 -5.26 15.77
N ALA A 20 12.33 -4.64 16.54
CA ALA A 20 12.60 -3.40 17.26
C ALA A 20 13.57 -3.61 18.44
N GLU A 21 13.49 -4.73 19.16
CA GLU A 21 14.49 -5.11 20.16
C GLU A 21 15.87 -5.35 19.53
N GLU A 22 15.94 -6.06 18.40
CA GLU A 22 17.20 -6.35 17.71
C GLU A 22 17.86 -5.10 17.08
N ILE A 23 17.08 -4.19 16.50
CA ILE A 23 17.62 -3.06 15.73
C ILE A 23 17.80 -1.80 16.59
N LEU A 24 16.91 -1.56 17.55
CA LEU A 24 16.83 -0.28 18.27
C LEU A 24 16.98 -0.43 19.78
N GLY A 25 17.02 -1.65 20.33
CA GLY A 25 17.12 -1.90 21.78
C GLY A 25 16.01 -1.21 22.61
N THR A 26 14.92 -0.80 21.96
CA THR A 26 13.86 0.00 22.55
C THR A 26 12.52 -0.66 22.27
N GLN A 27 11.84 -1.08 23.33
CA GLN A 27 10.45 -1.53 23.25
C GLN A 27 9.61 -0.34 22.78
N ILE A 28 8.99 -0.45 21.60
CA ILE A 28 8.11 0.59 21.07
C ILE A 28 6.82 0.56 21.91
N GLU A 29 6.70 1.52 22.83
CA GLU A 29 5.55 1.61 23.71
C GLU A 29 4.26 1.93 22.91
N PRO A 30 3.13 1.25 23.20
CA PRO A 30 1.85 1.57 22.60
C PRO A 30 1.47 3.04 22.79
N GLY A 31 1.15 3.75 21.70
CA GLY A 31 0.81 5.17 21.73
C GLY A 31 2.00 6.14 21.63
N SER A 32 3.24 5.63 21.64
CA SER A 32 4.46 6.39 21.36
C SER A 32 4.44 7.00 19.95
N LEU A 33 5.30 8.01 19.72
CA LEU A 33 5.44 8.61 18.39
C LEU A 33 5.85 7.56 17.34
N ALA A 34 6.72 6.61 17.70
CA ALA A 34 7.13 5.53 16.82
C ALA A 34 5.96 4.58 16.47
N ASP A 35 5.13 4.18 17.44
CA ASP A 35 3.91 3.39 17.17
C ASP A 35 2.95 4.14 16.24
N ARG A 36 2.75 5.45 16.46
CA ARG A 36 1.89 6.27 15.58
C ARG A 36 2.42 6.37 14.15
N LEU A 37 3.72 6.60 13.99
CA LEU A 37 4.37 6.70 12.67
C LEU A 37 4.29 5.36 11.92
N LEU A 38 4.48 4.23 12.62
CA LEU A 38 4.32 2.90 12.03
C LEU A 38 2.88 2.63 11.59
N ARG A 39 1.89 3.01 12.41
CA ARG A 39 0.47 2.89 12.02
C ARG A 39 0.13 3.75 10.80
N GLN A 40 0.59 5.00 10.80
CA GLN A 40 0.42 5.91 9.65
C GLN A 40 1.03 5.32 8.38
N GLY A 41 2.27 4.80 8.46
CA GLY A 41 2.92 4.14 7.33
C GLY A 41 2.15 2.93 6.79
N ARG A 42 1.50 2.15 7.67
CA ARG A 42 0.64 1.03 7.24
C ARG A 42 -0.63 1.51 6.53
N GLU A 43 -1.31 2.50 7.09
CA GLU A 43 -2.53 3.06 6.48
C GLU A 43 -2.23 3.67 5.10
N GLU A 44 -1.14 4.43 4.99
CA GLU A 44 -0.69 4.97 3.71
C GLU A 44 -0.31 3.87 2.72
N GLY A 45 0.39 2.83 3.18
CA GLY A 45 0.74 1.66 2.37
C GLY A 45 -0.50 0.92 1.83
N GLN A 46 -1.51 0.71 2.68
CA GLN A 46 -2.78 0.10 2.27
C GLN A 46 -3.51 0.94 1.22
N ARG A 47 -3.67 2.26 1.48
CA ARG A 47 -4.32 3.18 0.52
C ARG A 47 -3.58 3.21 -0.83
N ARG A 48 -2.25 3.20 -0.80
CA ARG A 48 -1.45 3.15 -2.02
C ARG A 48 -1.67 1.85 -2.78
N GLY A 49 -1.65 0.71 -2.09
CA GLY A 49 -1.91 -0.60 -2.68
C GLY A 49 -3.28 -0.68 -3.35
N GLU A 50 -4.33 -0.17 -2.70
CA GLU A 50 -5.68 -0.11 -3.26
C GLU A 50 -5.74 0.73 -4.56
N LEU A 51 -5.10 1.90 -4.57
CA LEU A 51 -5.05 2.76 -5.76
C LEU A 51 -4.31 2.09 -6.92
N ILE A 52 -3.18 1.43 -6.64
CA ILE A 52 -2.42 0.68 -7.65
C ILE A 52 -3.27 -0.45 -8.24
N GLY A 53 -3.94 -1.25 -7.40
CA GLY A 53 -4.81 -2.32 -7.88
C GLY A 53 -5.97 -1.79 -8.73
N ARG A 54 -6.55 -0.65 -8.35
CA ARG A 54 -7.59 0.01 -9.14
C ARG A 54 -7.07 0.50 -10.49
N LEU A 55 -5.87 1.08 -10.54
CA LEU A 55 -5.23 1.50 -11.79
C LEU A 55 -5.00 0.31 -12.72
N GLN A 56 -4.48 -0.80 -12.20
CA GLN A 56 -4.29 -2.04 -12.96
C GLN A 56 -5.60 -2.52 -13.58
N LEU A 57 -6.67 -2.60 -12.79
CA LEU A 57 -7.98 -3.01 -13.28
C LEU A 57 -8.55 -2.05 -14.35
N LEU A 58 -8.39 -0.73 -14.17
CA LEU A 58 -8.83 0.26 -15.16
C LEU A 58 -8.02 0.16 -16.46
N SER A 59 -6.70 -0.02 -16.37
CA SER A 59 -5.82 -0.24 -17.52
C SER A 59 -6.21 -1.51 -18.28
N GLU A 60 -6.46 -2.62 -17.56
CA GLU A 60 -6.94 -3.88 -18.16
C GLU A 60 -8.26 -3.71 -18.91
N LEU A 61 -9.24 -3.02 -18.30
CA LEU A 61 -10.54 -2.77 -18.94
C LEU A 61 -10.41 -1.87 -20.19
N LEU A 62 -9.43 -0.96 -20.21
CA LEU A 62 -9.13 -0.15 -21.38
C LEU A 62 -8.29 -0.90 -22.43
N GLY A 63 -7.67 -2.02 -22.07
CA GLY A 63 -6.71 -2.75 -22.91
C GLY A 63 -5.38 -2.01 -23.05
N GLU A 64 -5.03 -1.18 -22.08
CA GLU A 64 -3.81 -0.37 -22.07
C GLU A 64 -2.78 -0.97 -21.12
N PRO A 65 -1.47 -0.86 -21.43
CA PRO A 65 -0.44 -1.31 -20.51
C PRO A 65 -0.46 -0.44 -19.25
N CYS A 66 -0.48 -1.10 -18.09
CA CYS A 66 -0.30 -0.42 -16.82
C CYS A 66 1.18 0.02 -16.70
N SER A 67 1.43 1.29 -16.37
CA SER A 67 2.80 1.81 -16.24
C SER A 67 3.62 1.00 -15.22
N ALA A 68 4.88 0.70 -15.55
CA ALA A 68 5.77 -0.04 -14.66
C ALA A 68 6.17 0.78 -13.41
N ASP A 69 6.09 2.12 -13.49
CA ASP A 69 6.57 3.03 -12.45
C ASP A 69 5.49 3.47 -11.44
N ILE A 70 4.29 2.88 -11.52
CA ILE A 70 3.15 3.23 -10.65
C ILE A 70 3.51 3.04 -9.15
N GLY A 71 4.40 2.09 -8.84
CA GLY A 71 4.89 1.86 -7.48
C GLY A 71 5.73 3.03 -6.90
N ASN A 72 6.26 3.92 -7.74
CA ASN A 72 7.09 5.04 -7.32
C ASN A 72 6.35 6.39 -7.32
N MET A 73 5.18 6.47 -7.95
CA MET A 73 4.37 7.69 -8.05
C MET A 73 3.73 8.10 -6.72
N SER A 74 3.58 9.40 -6.47
CA SER A 74 2.92 9.94 -5.28
C SER A 74 1.43 9.53 -5.23
N LEU A 75 0.82 9.57 -4.05
CA LEU A 75 -0.61 9.28 -3.90
C LEU A 75 -1.49 10.21 -4.77
N GLU A 76 -1.09 11.46 -4.94
CA GLU A 76 -1.79 12.45 -5.75
C GLU A 76 -1.71 12.10 -7.24
N GLU A 77 -0.53 11.69 -7.72
CA GLU A 77 -0.33 11.23 -9.09
C GLU A 77 -1.13 9.97 -9.39
N LEU A 78 -1.16 9.02 -8.45
CA LEU A 78 -1.96 7.80 -8.55
C LEU A 78 -3.47 8.10 -8.65
N GLN A 79 -3.95 9.04 -7.84
CA GLN A 79 -5.36 9.47 -7.90
C GLN A 79 -5.69 10.18 -9.21
N ALA A 80 -4.81 11.07 -9.68
CA ALA A 80 -5.00 11.78 -10.95
C ALA A 80 -5.06 10.80 -12.13
N LEU A 81 -4.15 9.83 -12.18
CA LEU A 81 -4.17 8.77 -13.20
C LEU A 81 -5.45 7.93 -13.12
N ALA A 82 -5.90 7.59 -11.91
CA ALA A 82 -7.10 6.79 -11.74
C ALA A 82 -8.33 7.54 -12.27
N GLN A 83 -8.43 8.84 -11.99
CA GLN A 83 -9.52 9.68 -12.50
C GLN A 83 -9.47 9.80 -14.03
N ASP A 84 -8.29 9.98 -14.63
CA ASP A 84 -8.15 10.04 -16.08
C ASP A 84 -8.60 8.74 -16.75
N LEU A 85 -8.11 7.58 -16.27
CA LEU A 85 -8.53 6.28 -16.81
C LEU A 85 -10.03 6.05 -16.64
N GLN A 86 -10.62 6.45 -15.51
CA GLN A 86 -12.07 6.38 -15.33
C GLN A 86 -12.84 7.24 -16.32
N LEU A 87 -12.41 8.48 -16.56
CA LEU A 87 -13.02 9.39 -17.52
C LEU A 87 -12.94 8.82 -18.94
N ARG A 88 -11.80 8.23 -19.31
CA ARG A 88 -11.62 7.58 -20.61
C ARG A 88 -12.53 6.37 -20.77
N LEU A 89 -12.65 5.55 -19.72
CA LEU A 89 -13.54 4.39 -19.73
C LEU A 89 -15.02 4.79 -19.81
N ALA A 90 -15.40 5.88 -19.13
CA ALA A 90 -16.74 6.44 -19.21
C ALA A 90 -17.07 6.97 -20.62
N ARG A 91 -16.11 7.57 -21.32
CA ARG A 91 -16.28 8.05 -22.71
C ARG A 91 -16.34 6.95 -23.76
N ARG A 92 -15.90 5.73 -23.42
CA ARG A 92 -15.88 4.57 -24.32
C ARG A 92 -17.20 3.77 -24.27
N ARG A 93 -18.03 4.02 -23.25
CA ARG A 93 -19.39 3.51 -23.13
C ARG A 93 -20.38 4.43 -23.84
#